data_AF-A0A023G2U1-F1
#
_entry.id   AF-A0A023G2U1-F1
#
_cell.length_a   1.000
_cell.length_b   1.000
_cell.length_c   1.000
_cell.angle_alpha   90.00
_cell.angle_beta   90.00
_cell.angle_gamma   90.00
#
_symmetry.space_group_name_H-M   'P 1'
#
loop_
_entity.id
_entity.type
_entity.pdbx_description
1 polymer ?
#
loop_
_entity_poly.entity_id
_entity_poly.type
_entity_poly.pdbx_seq_one_letter_code
_entity_poly.pdbx_strand_id
1 'polypeptide(L)'
;KRSINRASASKMAKLAFVAVALLLCAMTILCHGKQYCRRGRKRLQFGELRYLKHPCEAWYCKNGTMRITRCPPVKKHNCVHRYSGKFPLCCRTYWLC
;
A
#
# COMPACT_ATOMS: atom_id res chain seq x y z
N LYS A 1 -28.72 -22.88 -47.72
CA LYS A 1 -27.66 -23.22 -46.73
C LYS A 1 -26.97 -22.02 -46.03
N ARG A 2 -27.40 -20.75 -46.23
CA ARG A 2 -26.75 -19.55 -45.62
C ARG A 2 -27.44 -18.96 -44.37
N SER A 3 -28.71 -19.27 -44.11
CA SER A 3 -29.49 -18.68 -43.01
C SER A 3 -29.15 -19.27 -41.62
N ILE A 4 -28.90 -20.58 -41.55
CA ILE A 4 -28.64 -21.31 -40.30
C ILE A 4 -27.33 -20.84 -39.64
N ASN A 5 -26.32 -20.49 -40.44
CA ASN A 5 -25.00 -20.05 -39.96
C ASN A 5 -25.02 -18.68 -39.25
N ARG A 6 -25.97 -17.79 -39.59
CA ARG A 6 -26.09 -16.48 -38.90
C ARG A 6 -26.76 -16.62 -37.54
N ALA A 7 -27.77 -17.48 -37.43
CA ALA A 7 -28.48 -17.70 -36.16
C ALA A 7 -27.54 -18.34 -35.11
N SER A 8 -26.75 -19.34 -35.50
CA SER A 8 -25.73 -19.95 -34.63
C SER A 8 -24.58 -18.99 -34.30
N ALA A 9 -24.08 -18.22 -35.27
CA ALA A 9 -23.03 -17.21 -35.02
C ALA A 9 -23.47 -16.13 -34.02
N SER A 10 -24.74 -15.69 -34.06
CA SER A 10 -25.27 -14.68 -33.12
C SER A 10 -25.36 -15.18 -31.67
N LYS A 11 -25.64 -16.48 -31.46
CA LYS A 11 -25.66 -17.11 -30.13
C LYS A 11 -24.24 -17.31 -29.59
N MET A 12 -23.31 -17.72 -30.46
CA MET A 12 -21.90 -17.88 -30.12
C MET A 12 -21.25 -16.53 -29.79
N ALA A 13 -21.61 -15.45 -30.51
CA ALA A 13 -21.16 -14.11 -30.20
C ALA A 13 -21.63 -13.64 -28.82
N LYS A 14 -22.90 -13.87 -28.46
CA LYS A 14 -23.43 -13.53 -27.12
C LYS A 14 -22.69 -14.26 -26.01
N LEU A 15 -22.40 -15.55 -26.18
CA LEU A 15 -21.62 -16.33 -25.22
C LEU A 15 -20.19 -15.80 -25.07
N ALA A 16 -19.55 -15.42 -26.18
CA ALA A 16 -18.22 -14.82 -26.16
C ALA A 16 -18.21 -13.48 -25.41
N PHE A 17 -19.21 -12.61 -25.62
CA PHE A 17 -19.34 -11.36 -24.89
C PHE A 17 -19.51 -11.57 -23.38
N VAL A 18 -20.33 -12.55 -22.97
CA VAL A 18 -20.52 -12.88 -21.55
C VAL A 18 -19.22 -13.41 -20.93
N ALA A 19 -18.49 -14.28 -21.63
CA ALA A 19 -17.20 -14.80 -21.17
C ALA A 19 -16.14 -13.71 -21.01
N VAL A 20 -16.05 -12.78 -21.96
CA VAL A 20 -15.15 -11.61 -21.88
C VAL A 20 -15.53 -10.70 -20.72
N ALA A 21 -16.83 -10.45 -20.50
CA ALA A 21 -17.30 -9.64 -19.37
C ALA A 21 -16.96 -10.27 -18.01
N LEU A 22 -17.10 -11.60 -17.89
CA LEU A 22 -16.73 -12.34 -16.68
C LEU A 22 -15.23 -12.29 -16.41
N LEU A 23 -14.40 -12.42 -17.45
CA LEU A 23 -12.93 -12.29 -17.35
C LEU A 23 -12.53 -10.88 -16.88
N LEU A 24 -13.14 -9.84 -17.45
CA LEU A 24 -12.89 -8.46 -17.04
C LEU A 24 -13.29 -8.21 -15.58
N CYS A 25 -14.43 -8.76 -15.12
CA CYS A 25 -14.86 -8.65 -13.72
C CYS A 25 -13.92 -9.40 -12.75
N ALA A 26 -13.42 -10.57 -13.12
CA ALA A 26 -12.47 -11.30 -12.27
C ALA A 26 -11.15 -10.53 -12.11
N MET A 27 -10.66 -9.91 -13.19
CA MET A 27 -9.44 -9.10 -13.17
C MET A 27 -9.58 -7.84 -12.32
N THR A 28 -10.74 -7.18 -12.31
CA THR A 28 -10.96 -5.99 -11.45
C THR A 28 -10.99 -6.35 -9.97
N ILE A 29 -11.62 -7.47 -9.60
CA ILE A 29 -11.67 -7.94 -8.20
C ILE A 29 -10.26 -8.29 -7.69
N LEU A 30 -9.44 -8.96 -8.51
CA LEU A 30 -8.05 -9.30 -8.16
C LEU A 30 -7.14 -8.06 -8.08
N CYS A 31 -7.41 -7.01 -8.87
CA CYS A 31 -6.66 -5.76 -8.87
C CYS A 31 -7.07 -4.77 -7.76
N HIS A 32 -8.16 -5.01 -7.02
CA HIS A 32 -8.55 -4.22 -5.86
C HIS A 32 -7.71 -4.53 -4.61
N GLY A 33 -6.38 -4.50 -4.76
CA GLY A 33 -5.45 -4.48 -3.63
C GLY A 33 -5.77 -3.30 -2.71
N LYS A 34 -5.65 -3.50 -1.39
CA LYS A 34 -5.89 -2.45 -0.38
C LYS A 34 -5.05 -1.20 -0.71
N GLN A 35 -5.72 -0.16 -1.21
CA GLN A 35 -5.10 1.08 -1.68
C GLN A 35 -4.56 1.97 -0.56
N TYR A 36 -4.85 1.64 0.70
CA TYR A 36 -4.40 2.41 1.84
C TYR A 36 -4.13 1.51 3.05
N CYS A 37 -3.27 2.00 3.92
CA CYS A 37 -3.00 1.45 5.23
C CYS A 37 -3.60 2.38 6.29
N ARG A 38 -4.17 1.80 7.35
CA ARG A 38 -4.75 2.55 8.46
C ARG A 38 -4.10 2.15 9.77
N ARG A 39 -3.70 3.14 10.57
CA ARG A 39 -3.21 2.93 11.94
C ARG A 39 -3.77 4.03 12.83
N GLY A 40 -4.68 3.65 13.71
CA GLY A 40 -5.49 4.59 14.49
C GLY A 40 -6.28 5.55 13.59
N ARG A 41 -6.12 6.86 13.81
CA ARG A 41 -6.76 7.92 13.01
C ARG A 41 -6.02 8.27 11.72
N LYS A 42 -4.79 7.78 11.54
CA LYS A 42 -3.95 8.12 10.37
C LYS A 42 -4.16 7.12 9.24
N ARG A 43 -4.27 7.65 8.01
CA ARG A 43 -4.30 6.89 6.77
C ARG A 43 -3.05 7.21 5.95
N LEU A 44 -2.54 6.19 5.27
CA LEU A 44 -1.41 6.27 4.36
C LEU A 44 -1.81 5.62 3.05
N GLN A 45 -1.55 6.27 1.92
CA GLN A 45 -1.81 5.69 0.61
C GLN A 45 -0.81 4.57 0.29
N PHE A 46 -1.19 3.69 -0.62
CA PHE A 46 -0.30 2.66 -1.16
C PHE A 46 0.98 3.30 -1.73
N GLY A 47 2.13 2.76 -1.34
CA GLY A 47 3.44 3.29 -1.75
C GLY A 47 3.87 4.58 -1.02
N GLU A 48 3.02 5.17 -0.20
CA GLU A 48 3.36 6.38 0.56
C GLU A 48 4.35 6.05 1.68
N LEU A 49 5.41 6.86 1.76
CA LEU A 49 6.39 6.87 2.85
C LEU A 49 6.22 8.16 3.66
N ARG A 50 5.97 8.04 4.96
CA ARG A 50 5.77 9.19 5.86
C ARG A 50 6.71 9.14 7.05
N TYR A 51 7.47 10.21 7.24
CA TYR A 51 8.35 10.39 8.38
C TYR A 51 7.66 11.15 9.51
N LEU A 52 7.73 10.61 10.72
CA LEU A 52 7.13 11.18 11.92
C LEU A 52 8.22 11.72 12.85
N LYS A 53 7.86 12.78 13.57
CA LYS A 53 8.67 13.35 14.66
C LYS A 53 8.41 12.60 15.98
N HIS A 54 7.14 12.47 16.37
CA HIS A 54 6.73 11.78 17.61
C HIS A 54 5.55 10.83 17.34
N PRO A 55 5.68 9.52 17.66
CA PRO A 55 6.95 8.81 17.91
C PRO A 55 7.90 8.94 16.69
N CYS A 56 9.22 8.87 16.92
CA CYS A 56 10.20 8.97 15.85
C CYS A 56 10.23 7.66 15.03
N GLU A 57 9.41 7.61 13.98
CA GLU A 57 9.18 6.44 13.14
C GLU A 57 9.06 6.83 11.66
N ALA A 58 9.37 5.89 10.76
CA ALA A 58 8.97 5.96 9.35
C ALA A 58 7.85 4.95 9.08
N TRP A 59 6.79 5.39 8.42
CA TRP A 59 5.65 4.55 8.06
C TRP A 59 5.62 4.37 6.55
N TYR A 60 5.49 3.14 6.09
CA TYR A 60 5.39 2.79 4.68
C TYR A 60 4.22 1.84 4.44
N CYS A 61 3.38 2.10 3.45
CA CYS A 61 2.25 1.24 3.12
C CYS A 61 2.56 0.35 1.91
N LYS A 62 2.53 -0.97 2.11
CA LYS A 62 2.69 -1.96 1.04
C LYS A 62 1.59 -3.01 1.12
N ASN A 63 0.82 -3.16 0.05
CA ASN A 63 -0.27 -4.15 -0.06
C ASN A 63 -1.25 -4.12 1.13
N GLY A 64 -1.69 -2.93 1.55
CA GLY A 64 -2.56 -2.76 2.72
C GLY A 64 -1.93 -3.06 4.08
N THR A 65 -0.64 -3.39 4.12
CA THR A 65 0.11 -3.64 5.35
C THR A 65 1.03 -2.46 5.64
N MET A 66 0.91 -1.91 6.85
CA MET A 66 1.76 -0.80 7.30
C MET A 66 3.07 -1.35 7.85
N ARG A 67 4.19 -1.01 7.20
CA ARG A 67 5.54 -1.24 7.71
C ARG A 67 5.99 -0.03 8.51
N ILE A 68 6.50 -0.27 9.71
CA ILE A 68 6.92 0.77 10.65
C ILE A 68 8.40 0.54 10.96
N THR A 69 9.23 1.51 10.60
CA THR A 69 10.64 1.51 10.93
C THR A 69 10.87 2.44 12.11
N ARG A 70 11.53 1.92 13.15
CA ARG A 70 11.86 2.65 14.38
C ARG A 70 13.35 2.93 14.45
N CYS A 71 13.74 3.90 15.27
CA CYS A 71 15.14 4.11 15.59
C CYS A 71 15.74 2.87 16.28
N PRO A 72 17.03 2.59 16.09
CA PRO A 72 17.73 1.61 16.90
C PRO A 72 17.69 2.00 18.39
N PRO A 73 17.78 1.02 19.30
CA PRO A 73 17.90 1.30 20.73
C PRO A 73 19.18 2.09 20.98
N VAL A 74 19.08 3.11 21.82
CA VAL A 74 20.23 3.91 22.26
C VAL A 74 20.46 3.61 23.73
N LYS A 75 21.72 3.40 24.13
CA LYS A 75 22.09 3.28 25.55
C LYS A 75 21.68 4.57 26.26
N LYS A 76 20.82 4.47 27.28
CA LYS A 76 20.43 5.62 28.10
C LYS A 76 21.66 6.11 28.85
N HIS A 77 22.10 7.31 28.54
CA HIS A 77 23.19 8.00 29.23
C HIS A 77 22.81 9.48 29.34
N ASN A 78 23.11 10.12 30.46
CA ASN A 78 22.64 11.48 30.74
C ASN A 78 23.18 12.52 29.74
N CYS A 79 24.34 12.23 29.15
CA CYS A 79 24.99 13.08 28.13
C CYS A 79 24.51 12.81 26.70
N VAL A 80 23.71 11.77 26.47
CA VAL A 80 23.27 11.38 25.11
C VAL A 80 21.92 11.99 24.84
N HIS A 81 21.89 12.98 23.95
CA HIS A 81 20.69 13.68 23.53
C HIS A 81 20.30 13.27 22.10
N ARG A 82 19.01 13.34 21.77
CA ARG A 82 18.51 13.08 20.41
C ARG A 82 18.34 14.37 19.65
N TYR A 83 18.67 14.36 18.36
CA TYR A 83 18.36 15.49 17.49
C TYR A 83 16.85 15.70 17.39
N SER A 84 16.43 16.95 17.24
CA SER A 84 15.04 17.29 16.96
C SER A 84 14.74 17.11 15.46
N GLY A 85 13.49 16.79 15.11
CA GLY A 85 13.07 16.67 13.71
C GLY A 85 12.24 15.41 13.43
N LYS A 86 12.00 15.12 12.15
CA LYS A 86 11.34 13.89 11.68
C LYS A 86 12.38 12.77 11.51
N PHE A 87 11.93 11.52 11.44
CA PHE A 87 12.79 10.38 11.06
C PHE A 87 13.50 10.66 9.72
N PRO A 88 14.79 10.29 9.53
CA PRO A 88 15.68 9.61 10.48
C PRO A 88 16.47 10.58 11.38
N LEU A 89 16.30 11.89 11.25
CA LEU A 89 17.07 12.87 12.04
C LEU A 89 16.86 12.67 13.54
N CYS A 90 15.61 12.47 13.98
CA CYS A 90 15.32 12.20 15.39
C CYS A 90 15.83 10.86 15.93
N CYS A 91 16.44 10.01 15.09
CA CYS A 91 17.14 8.80 15.52
C CYS A 91 18.62 9.05 15.81
N ARG A 92 19.20 10.15 15.31
CA ARG A 92 20.58 10.49 15.59
C ARG A 92 20.71 11.01 17.01
N THR A 93 21.88 10.82 17.58
CA THR A 93 22.22 11.32 18.90
C THR A 93 23.49 12.14 18.87
N TYR A 94 23.62 13.05 19.82
CA TYR A 94 24.80 13.84 20.06
C TYR A 94 25.14 13.84 21.56
N TRP A 95 26.40 14.10 21.86
CA TRP A 95 26.94 14.19 23.20
C TRP A 95 27.09 15.66 23.61
N LEU A 96 26.68 16.01 24.83
CA LEU A 96 26.83 17.35 25.43
C LEU A 96 27.74 17.38 26.67
N CYS A 97 28.35 16.25 26.97
CA CYS A 97 29.53 16.11 27.80
C CYS A 97 30.65 15.65 26.83
#